data_AF-A0A964N7M8-F1
#
_entry.id   AF-A0A964N7M8-F1
#
_cell.length_a   1.000
_cell.length_b   1.000
_cell.length_c   1.000
_cell.angle_alpha   90.00
_cell.angle_beta   90.00
_cell.angle_gamma   90.00
#
_symmetry.space_group_name_H-M   'P 1'
#
loop_
_entity.id
_entity.type
_entity.pdbx_description
1 polymer ?
#
loop_
_entity_poly.entity_id
_entity_poly.type
_entity_poly.pdbx_seq_one_letter_code
_entity_poly.pdbx_strand_id
1 'polypeptide(L)'
;MFVHTIEHMFGRLLLVLAVAVAAWALIARDSDAGASARSYRVQSGDTLWSIATTAYGGDPRDGVWKLRDLNHLSGTTIEAGQILKLP
;
A
#
# COMPACT_ATOMS: atom_id res chain seq x y z
N MET A 1 -8.55 23.02 50.59
CA MET A 1 -7.97 23.64 49.37
C MET A 1 -7.15 22.67 48.51
N PHE A 2 -6.42 21.70 49.09
CA PHE A 2 -5.63 20.71 48.33
C PHE A 2 -6.43 19.68 47.50
N VAL A 3 -7.63 19.28 47.94
CA VAL A 3 -8.44 18.26 47.25
C VAL A 3 -8.99 18.75 45.90
N HIS A 4 -9.34 20.04 45.79
CA HIS A 4 -9.88 20.62 44.55
C HIS A 4 -8.82 20.70 43.44
N THR A 5 -7.55 20.94 43.82
CA THR A 5 -6.42 20.92 42.88
C THR A 5 -6.18 19.52 42.32
N ILE A 6 -6.34 18.47 43.13
CA ILE A 6 -6.07 17.08 42.73
C ILE A 6 -7.10 16.58 41.70
N GLU A 7 -8.39 16.91 41.87
CA GLU A 7 -9.44 16.52 40.91
C GLU A 7 -9.26 17.17 39.53
N HIS A 8 -8.86 18.46 39.48
CA HIS A 8 -8.53 19.13 38.23
C HIS A 8 -7.26 18.56 37.56
N MET A 9 -6.31 18.04 38.35
CA MET A 9 -5.07 17.45 37.84
C MET A 9 -5.32 16.07 37.21
N PHE A 10 -6.21 15.25 37.78
CA PHE A 10 -6.61 13.97 37.21
C PHE A 10 -7.34 14.10 35.86
N GLY A 11 -8.27 15.04 35.74
CA GLY A 11 -8.98 15.29 34.47
C GLY A 11 -8.04 15.78 33.36
N ARG A 12 -7.10 16.67 33.69
CA ARG A 12 -6.08 17.15 32.75
C ARG A 12 -5.10 16.06 32.33
N LEU A 13 -4.72 15.17 33.25
CA LEU A 13 -3.86 14.03 32.96
C LEU A 13 -4.54 13.06 31.98
N LEU A 14 -5.81 12.75 32.18
CA LEU A 14 -6.59 11.92 31.25
C LEU A 14 -6.75 12.58 29.88
N LEU A 15 -6.96 13.89 29.84
CA LEU A 15 -7.03 14.66 28.59
C LEU A 15 -5.70 14.61 27.83
N VAL A 16 -4.57 14.82 28.51
CA VAL A 16 -3.24 14.77 27.89
C VAL A 16 -2.93 13.36 27.39
N LEU A 17 -3.29 12.32 28.14
CA LEU A 17 -3.15 10.93 27.69
C LEU A 17 -4.04 10.63 26.47
N ALA A 18 -5.29 11.09 26.46
CA ALA A 18 -6.18 10.90 25.33
C ALA A 18 -5.68 11.63 24.07
N VAL A 19 -5.17 12.86 24.21
CA VAL A 19 -4.56 13.62 23.12
C VAL A 19 -3.28 12.96 22.64
N ALA A 20 -2.44 12.44 23.54
CA ALA A 20 -1.22 11.71 23.18
C ALA A 20 -1.55 10.43 22.40
N VAL A 21 -2.54 9.66 22.84
CA VAL A 21 -3.01 8.45 22.12
C VAL A 21 -3.62 8.81 20.77
N ALA A 22 -4.44 9.87 20.69
CA ALA A 22 -5.02 10.32 19.44
C ALA A 22 -3.95 10.82 18.45
N ALA A 23 -2.95 11.57 18.95
CA ALA A 23 -1.82 12.03 18.16
C ALA A 23 -0.98 10.86 17.65
N TRP A 24 -0.69 9.87 18.51
CA TRP A 24 0.02 8.66 18.06
C TRP A 24 -0.79 7.87 17.03
N ALA A 25 -2.09 7.72 17.24
CA ALA A 25 -2.96 7.05 16.28
C ALA A 25 -2.94 7.77 14.93
N LEU A 26 -2.99 9.11 14.89
CA LEU A 26 -2.87 9.93 13.67
C LEU A 26 -1.54 9.75 12.94
N ILE A 27 -0.45 9.43 13.65
CA ILE A 27 0.87 9.20 13.06
C ILE A 27 1.03 7.73 12.60
N ALA A 28 0.39 6.79 13.27
CA ALA A 28 0.46 5.36 12.95
C ALA A 28 -0.43 4.92 11.77
N ARG A 29 -1.20 5.85 11.15
CA ARG A 29 -2.13 5.54 10.03
C ARG A 29 -1.39 5.13 8.76
N ASP A 30 -0.14 5.57 8.58
CA ASP A 30 0.65 5.34 7.37
C ASP A 30 1.68 4.23 7.55
N SER A 31 1.19 3.02 7.83
CA SER A 31 2.03 1.81 7.79
C SER A 31 1.40 0.71 6.95
N ASP A 32 0.73 1.08 5.86
CA ASP A 32 0.64 0.22 4.68
C ASP A 32 2.00 0.27 3.94
N ALA A 33 3.04 -0.25 4.60
CA ALA A 33 4.32 -0.59 3.98
C ALA A 33 4.23 -1.91 3.19
N GLY A 34 3.09 -2.15 2.54
CA GLY A 34 2.94 -3.15 1.51
C GLY A 34 3.45 -2.53 0.23
N ALA A 35 4.44 -3.16 -0.40
CA ALA A 35 5.05 -2.76 -1.68
C ALA A 35 4.06 -1.97 -2.54
N SER A 36 4.31 -0.65 -2.68
CA SER A 36 3.42 0.26 -3.40
C SER A 36 3.26 -0.25 -4.83
N ALA A 37 2.17 -0.97 -5.08
CA ALA A 37 1.93 -1.63 -6.36
C ALA A 37 2.07 -0.60 -7.49
N ARG A 38 3.10 -0.77 -8.31
CA ARG A 38 3.43 0.20 -9.35
C ARG A 38 2.46 0.02 -10.51
N SER A 39 1.84 1.12 -10.95
CA SER A 39 1.03 1.10 -12.17
C SER A 39 1.91 1.30 -13.40
N TYR A 40 1.72 0.46 -14.41
CA TYR A 40 2.41 0.50 -15.69
C TYR A 40 1.41 0.65 -16.83
N ARG A 41 1.66 1.58 -17.74
CA ARG A 41 0.86 1.74 -18.95
C ARG A 41 1.52 0.99 -20.09
N VAL A 42 0.85 -0.04 -20.59
CA VAL A 42 1.30 -0.86 -21.74
C VAL A 42 1.55 0.05 -22.94
N GLN A 43 2.71 -0.09 -23.55
CA GLN A 43 3.11 0.62 -24.77
C GLN A 43 2.92 -0.27 -26.00
N SER A 44 2.88 0.34 -27.18
CA SER A 44 2.84 -0.42 -28.43
C SER A 44 4.09 -1.28 -28.59
N GLY A 45 3.89 -2.59 -28.80
CA GLY A 45 4.98 -3.57 -28.91
C GLY A 45 5.31 -4.30 -27.62
N ASP A 46 4.72 -3.91 -26.49
CA ASP A 46 4.84 -4.67 -25.25
C ASP A 46 4.11 -6.00 -25.33
N THR A 47 4.66 -6.97 -24.61
CA THR A 47 4.03 -8.28 -24.39
C THR A 47 4.01 -8.55 -22.90
N LEU A 48 3.11 -9.42 -22.44
CA LEU A 48 3.15 -9.87 -21.05
C LEU A 48 4.52 -10.46 -20.69
N TRP A 49 5.20 -11.09 -21.65
CA TRP A 49 6.53 -11.65 -21.45
C TRP A 49 7.58 -10.56 -21.20
N SER A 50 7.64 -9.52 -22.02
CA SER A 50 8.62 -8.43 -21.86
C SER A 50 8.38 -7.65 -20.56
N ILE A 51 7.11 -7.38 -20.23
CA ILE A 51 6.73 -6.74 -18.98
C ILE A 51 7.07 -7.64 -17.79
N ALA A 52 6.72 -8.93 -17.84
CA ALA A 52 7.01 -9.86 -16.76
C ALA A 52 8.52 -10.04 -16.52
N THR A 53 9.32 -10.12 -17.57
CA THR A 53 10.78 -10.27 -17.48
C THR A 53 11.45 -9.07 -16.79
N THR A 54 10.87 -7.88 -16.96
CA THR A 54 11.40 -6.63 -16.38
C THR A 54 10.85 -6.36 -14.98
N ALA A 55 9.59 -6.70 -14.74
CA ALA A 55 8.90 -6.45 -13.46
C ALA A 55 9.15 -7.56 -12.43
N TYR A 56 9.41 -8.79 -12.87
CA TYR A 56 9.67 -9.94 -12.01
C TYR A 56 11.06 -10.49 -12.28
N GLY A 57 11.83 -10.74 -11.22
CA GLY A 57 13.07 -11.53 -11.32
C GLY A 57 12.77 -13.03 -11.44
N GLY A 58 13.72 -13.78 -12.03
CA GLY A 58 13.64 -15.24 -12.14
C GLY A 58 13.07 -15.72 -13.48
N ASP A 59 12.27 -16.79 -13.46
CA ASP A 59 11.66 -17.36 -14.67
C ASP A 59 10.54 -16.43 -15.20
N PRO A 60 10.63 -15.96 -16.46
CA PRO A 60 9.59 -15.10 -17.04
C PRO A 60 8.21 -15.76 -17.10
N ARG A 61 8.11 -17.10 -17.19
CA ARG A 61 6.83 -17.82 -17.21
C ARG A 61 6.06 -17.64 -15.91
N ASP A 62 6.76 -17.76 -14.78
CA ASP A 62 6.19 -17.51 -13.46
C ASP A 62 5.82 -16.03 -13.32
N GLY A 63 6.64 -15.13 -13.85
CA GLY A 63 6.35 -13.69 -13.91
C GLY A 63 5.07 -13.40 -14.68
N VAL A 64 4.85 -14.03 -15.84
CA VAL A 64 3.62 -13.88 -16.64
C VAL A 64 2.41 -14.39 -15.87
N TRP A 65 2.53 -15.53 -15.19
CA TRP A 65 1.45 -16.06 -14.36
C TRP A 65 1.08 -15.10 -13.23
N LYS A 66 2.07 -14.60 -12.48
CA LYS A 66 1.87 -13.60 -11.40
C LYS A 66 1.27 -12.30 -11.92
N LEU A 67 1.76 -11.82 -13.06
CA LEU A 67 1.27 -10.59 -13.69
C LEU A 67 -0.21 -10.72 -14.09
N ARG A 68 -0.60 -11.86 -14.64
CA ARG A 68 -1.99 -12.14 -15.00
C ARG A 68 -2.88 -12.24 -13.78
N ASP A 69 -2.42 -12.96 -12.75
CA ASP A 69 -3.15 -13.12 -11.49
C ASP A 69 -3.40 -11.77 -10.82
N LEU A 70 -2.35 -10.94 -10.66
CA LEU A 70 -2.43 -9.61 -10.05
C LEU A 70 -3.41 -8.66 -10.78
N ASN A 71 -3.60 -8.85 -12.08
CA ASN A 71 -4.43 -8.00 -12.94
C ASN A 71 -5.75 -8.65 -13.38
N HIS A 72 -6.06 -9.85 -12.88
CA HIS A 72 -7.23 -10.65 -13.26
C HIS A 72 -7.38 -10.82 -14.79
N LEU A 73 -6.27 -11.07 -15.49
CA LEU A 73 -6.28 -11.23 -16.94
C LEU A 73 -6.76 -12.62 -17.37
N SER A 74 -7.86 -12.66 -18.13
CA SER A 74 -8.45 -13.90 -18.67
C SER A 74 -7.55 -14.64 -19.65
N GLY A 75 -6.57 -13.96 -20.25
CA GLY A 75 -5.68 -14.51 -21.27
C GLY A 75 -4.32 -13.83 -21.28
N THR A 76 -3.60 -13.97 -22.41
CA THR A 76 -2.27 -13.39 -22.61
C THR A 76 -2.26 -12.13 -23.46
N THR A 77 -3.39 -11.78 -24.06
CA THR A 77 -3.54 -10.57 -24.89
C THR A 77 -3.63 -9.34 -23.99
N ILE A 78 -2.84 -8.33 -24.33
CA ILE A 78 -2.86 -7.00 -23.73
C ILE A 78 -2.87 -5.96 -24.84
N GLU A 79 -3.42 -4.78 -24.55
CA GLU A 79 -3.56 -3.70 -25.52
C GLU A 79 -2.73 -2.47 -25.10
N ALA A 80 -2.21 -1.76 -26.10
CA ALA A 80 -1.51 -0.50 -25.85
C ALA A 80 -2.45 0.50 -25.16
N GLY A 81 -1.95 1.13 -24.10
CA GLY A 81 -2.70 2.04 -23.25
C GLY A 81 -3.38 1.39 -22.05
N GLN A 82 -3.44 0.05 -21.98
CA GLN A 82 -3.93 -0.69 -20.81
C GLN A 82 -3.05 -0.39 -19.58
N ILE A 83 -3.67 -0.26 -18.40
CA ILE A 83 -2.97 -0.07 -17.13
C ILE A 83 -2.85 -1.43 -16.44
N LEU A 84 -1.63 -1.84 -16.13
CA LEU A 84 -1.32 -3.04 -15.36
C LEU A 84 -0.71 -2.66 -14.03
N LYS A 85 -1.10 -3.37 -12.98
CA LYS A 85 -0.45 -3.38 -11.68
C LYS A 85 0.78 -4.28 -11.73
N LEU A 86 1.87 -3.79 -11.20
CA LEU A 86 3.15 -4.47 -11.04
C LEU A 86 3.51 -4.53 -9.54
N PRO A 87 4.35 -5.48 -9.12
CA PRO A 87 4.90 -5.52 -7.76
C PRO A 87 5.76 -4.29 -7.43
#